data_AF-A0A6P5AA35-F1
#
_entry.id   AF-A0A6P5AA35-F1
#
_cell.length_a   1.000
_cell.length_b   1.000
_cell.length_c   1.000
_cell.angle_alpha   90.00
_cell.angle_beta   90.00
_cell.angle_gamma   90.00
#
_symmetry.space_group_name_H-M   'P 1'
#
loop_
_entity.id
_entity.type
_entity.pdbx_description
1 polymer ?
#
loop_
_entity_poly.entity_id
_entity_poly.type
_entity_poly.pdbx_seq_one_letter_code
_entity_poly.pdbx_strand_id
1 'polypeptide(L)'
;MAAPMRFLTRRTCPQICHRILGCVNVQVANYAKAKVPAFKGAKDLTSEKPKGPSIETDPAVLTTQCCGANIYKDGSDPPLRPDEEYPDWLWKLHLGPAATLDDLEPGTKKYFKRLRKENIWADNARRKGKKFSVQAPPARKYE
;
A
#
# COMPACT_ATOMS: atom_id res chain seq x y z
N MET A 1 2.78 46.15 7.43
CA MET A 1 2.21 45.01 8.18
C MET A 1 2.92 43.74 7.71
N ALA A 2 3.89 43.25 8.48
CA ALA A 2 4.70 42.08 8.13
C ALA A 2 4.19 40.85 8.88
N ALA A 3 3.83 39.79 8.15
CA ALA A 3 3.41 38.52 8.73
C ALA A 3 4.63 37.76 9.29
N PRO A 4 4.58 37.21 10.52
CA PRO A 4 5.69 36.45 11.06
C PRO A 4 5.76 35.07 10.41
N MET A 5 6.85 34.81 9.68
CA MET A 5 7.25 33.50 9.18
C MET A 5 7.48 32.55 10.35
N ARG A 6 6.54 31.65 10.61
CA ARG A 6 6.72 30.56 11.57
C ARG A 6 7.58 29.48 10.93
N PHE A 7 8.82 29.36 11.39
CA PHE A 7 9.73 28.28 11.07
C PHE A 7 9.05 26.92 11.29
N LEU A 8 8.96 26.11 10.23
CA LEU A 8 8.51 24.73 10.29
C LEU A 8 9.56 23.92 11.07
N THR A 9 9.23 23.52 12.29
CA THR A 9 9.99 22.48 12.99
C THR A 9 9.78 21.16 12.25
N ARG A 10 10.81 20.77 11.48
CA ARG A 10 10.97 19.39 11.01
C ARG A 10 10.75 18.48 12.21
N ARG A 11 9.73 17.61 12.15
CA ARG A 11 9.69 16.42 13.01
C ARG A 11 10.81 15.50 12.53
N THR A 12 12.03 15.79 12.97
CA THR A 12 13.11 14.82 12.94
C THR A 12 12.64 13.62 13.76
N CYS A 13 12.58 12.47 13.11
CA CYS A 13 12.49 11.19 13.78
C CYS A 13 13.60 11.17 14.84
N PRO A 14 13.28 11.12 16.14
CA PRO A 14 14.33 11.08 17.14
C PRO A 14 14.95 9.69 17.07
N GLN A 15 16.22 9.68 16.65
CA GLN A 15 17.22 8.62 16.79
C GLN A 15 17.21 7.46 15.76
N ILE A 16 18.16 7.58 14.82
CA ILE A 16 18.97 6.52 14.19
C ILE A 16 18.20 5.43 13.38
N CYS A 17 17.38 5.84 12.40
CA CYS A 17 16.92 4.91 11.35
C CYS A 17 17.70 5.03 10.03
N HIS A 18 18.78 5.80 10.01
CA HIS A 18 19.41 6.27 8.77
C HIS A 18 20.41 5.31 8.10
N ARG A 19 20.67 4.09 8.65
CA ARG A 19 21.80 3.29 8.16
C ARG A 19 21.61 1.79 7.95
N ILE A 20 20.40 1.24 7.98
CA ILE A 20 20.19 -0.15 7.54
C ILE A 20 18.88 -0.28 6.74
N LEU A 21 19.05 -0.46 5.42
CA LEU A 21 18.10 -0.99 4.43
C LEU A 21 16.83 -0.17 4.14
N GLY A 22 16.96 0.72 3.14
CA GLY A 22 15.92 0.96 2.14
C GLY A 22 14.64 1.66 2.61
N CYS A 23 14.77 2.77 3.32
CA CYS A 23 13.65 3.70 3.52
C CYS A 23 13.51 4.57 2.26
N VAL A 24 12.52 4.28 1.43
CA VAL A 24 12.08 5.21 0.38
C VAL A 24 11.59 6.49 1.07
N ASN A 25 12.14 7.64 0.70
CA ASN A 25 11.66 8.95 1.14
C ASN A 25 10.23 9.17 0.64
N VAL A 26 9.24 8.74 1.41
CA VAL A 26 7.85 9.16 1.17
C VAL A 26 7.69 10.55 1.77
N GLN A 27 7.88 11.58 0.93
CA GLN A 27 7.47 12.93 1.28
C GLN A 27 5.94 13.01 1.18
N VAL A 28 5.22 12.90 2.30
CA VAL A 28 3.79 13.25 2.33
C VAL A 28 3.63 14.72 2.67
N ALA A 29 3.34 15.52 1.65
CA ALA A 29 2.88 16.89 1.75
C ALA A 29 1.39 16.93 2.15
N ASN A 30 1.08 16.97 3.44
CA ASN A 30 -0.31 17.05 3.96
C ASN A 30 -0.84 18.49 4.12
N TYR A 31 -0.29 19.49 3.43
CA TYR A 31 -0.62 20.91 3.66
C TYR A 31 -1.83 21.44 2.88
N ALA A 32 -2.57 20.60 2.14
CA ALA A 32 -3.78 21.03 1.42
C ALA A 32 -4.93 20.03 1.61
N LYS A 33 -5.55 20.04 2.80
CA LYS A 33 -6.97 19.67 2.92
C LYS A 33 -7.74 20.94 3.28
N ALA A 34 -8.19 21.65 2.26
CA ALA A 34 -9.23 22.65 2.46
C ALA A 34 -10.45 21.95 3.05
N LYS A 35 -10.98 22.45 4.17
CA LYS A 35 -12.31 22.07 4.65
C LYS A 35 -13.31 22.61 3.62
N VAL A 36 -13.71 21.79 2.66
CA VAL A 36 -14.88 22.10 1.84
C VAL A 36 -16.10 22.11 2.76
N PRO A 37 -16.87 23.21 2.81
CA PRO A 37 -18.12 23.22 3.55
C PRO A 37 -19.03 22.13 2.96
N ALA A 38 -19.64 21.33 3.84
CA ALA A 38 -20.53 20.25 3.45
C ALA A 38 -21.75 20.83 2.71
N PHE A 39 -21.69 20.86 1.39
CA PHE A 39 -22.84 21.16 0.55
C PHE A 39 -23.80 19.96 0.61
N LYS A 40 -24.81 20.07 1.47
CA LYS A 40 -25.98 19.20 1.48
C LYS A 40 -26.74 19.42 0.17
N GLY A 41 -26.48 18.60 -0.84
CA GLY A 41 -27.27 18.63 -2.08
C GLY A 41 -26.46 18.30 -3.32
N ALA A 42 -25.94 17.09 -3.40
CA ALA A 42 -25.50 16.50 -4.67
C ALA A 42 -25.71 14.98 -4.60
N LYS A 43 -26.99 14.59 -4.49
CA LYS A 43 -27.46 13.24 -4.78
C LYS A 43 -28.17 13.30 -6.14
N ASP A 44 -27.41 13.45 -7.22
CA ASP A 44 -27.79 13.03 -8.57
C ASP A 44 -26.71 13.39 -9.59
N LEU A 45 -25.51 12.84 -9.38
CA LEU A 45 -24.69 12.44 -10.51
C LEU A 45 -24.78 10.93 -10.49
N THR A 46 -25.67 10.40 -11.32
CA THR A 46 -25.79 8.99 -11.64
C THR A 46 -24.39 8.49 -11.96
N SER A 47 -23.72 7.94 -10.97
CA SER A 47 -22.47 7.23 -11.18
C SER A 47 -22.88 5.99 -11.95
N GLU A 48 -22.85 6.06 -13.28
CA GLU A 48 -22.90 4.86 -14.10
C GLU A 48 -21.77 3.97 -13.58
N LYS A 49 -22.17 2.94 -12.85
CA LYS A 49 -21.24 1.95 -12.34
C LYS A 49 -20.51 1.42 -13.57
N PRO A 50 -19.18 1.53 -13.67
CA PRO A 50 -18.47 1.02 -14.83
C PRO A 50 -18.83 -0.46 -14.96
N LYS A 51 -19.60 -0.80 -15.99
CA LYS A 51 -19.83 -2.19 -16.36
C LYS A 51 -18.48 -2.69 -16.84
N GLY A 52 -17.91 -3.64 -16.10
CA GLY A 52 -16.71 -4.33 -16.55
C GLY A 52 -16.96 -4.99 -17.92
N PRO A 53 -15.90 -5.28 -18.68
CA PRO A 53 -16.03 -6.03 -19.91
C PRO A 53 -16.76 -7.35 -19.65
N SER A 54 -17.54 -7.80 -20.65
CA SER A 54 -18.24 -9.09 -20.56
C SER A 54 -17.22 -10.20 -20.36
N ILE A 55 -17.43 -11.03 -19.34
CA ILE A 55 -16.58 -12.17 -19.05
C ILE A 55 -17.04 -13.34 -19.91
N GLU A 56 -16.13 -13.96 -20.65
CA GLU A 56 -16.39 -15.18 -21.40
C GLU A 56 -16.63 -16.35 -20.43
N THR A 57 -17.68 -17.14 -20.68
CA THR A 57 -18.09 -18.25 -19.78
C THR A 57 -17.73 -19.62 -20.36
N ASP A 58 -17.27 -19.66 -21.61
CA ASP A 58 -17.01 -20.92 -22.32
C ASP A 58 -15.70 -21.57 -21.84
N PRO A 59 -15.74 -22.81 -21.34
CA PRO A 59 -14.56 -23.44 -20.74
C PRO A 59 -13.44 -23.72 -21.75
N ALA A 60 -13.80 -24.03 -23.00
CA ALA A 60 -12.81 -24.31 -24.05
C ALA A 60 -11.95 -23.08 -24.38
N VAL A 61 -12.56 -21.91 -24.40
CA VAL A 61 -11.87 -20.64 -24.67
C VAL A 61 -10.96 -20.29 -23.48
N LEU A 62 -11.46 -20.43 -22.25
CA LEU A 62 -10.69 -20.16 -21.02
C LEU A 62 -9.46 -21.07 -20.85
N THR A 63 -9.49 -22.29 -21.39
CA THR A 63 -8.34 -23.22 -21.35
C THR A 63 -7.32 -23.01 -22.46
N THR A 64 -7.70 -22.34 -23.55
CA THR A 64 -6.83 -22.19 -24.74
C THR A 64 -6.27 -20.79 -24.88
N GLN A 65 -7.00 -19.79 -24.39
CA GLN A 65 -6.67 -18.38 -24.52
C GLN A 65 -6.57 -17.72 -23.15
N CYS A 66 -5.65 -16.75 -23.03
CA CYS A 66 -5.52 -15.92 -21.85
C CYS A 66 -6.51 -14.75 -21.95
N CYS A 67 -7.79 -15.04 -21.69
CA CYS A 67 -8.88 -14.05 -21.82
C CYS A 67 -8.61 -12.81 -20.96
N GLY A 68 -8.71 -11.62 -21.56
CA GLY A 68 -8.54 -10.35 -20.86
C GLY A 68 -7.08 -9.89 -20.69
N ALA A 69 -6.13 -10.56 -21.35
CA ALA A 69 -4.75 -10.09 -21.42
C ALA A 69 -4.58 -8.95 -22.44
N ASN A 70 -5.40 -8.93 -23.51
CA ASN A 70 -5.38 -7.85 -24.48
C ASN A 70 -6.17 -6.63 -23.98
N ILE A 71 -5.51 -5.46 -23.96
CA ILE A 71 -6.11 -4.16 -23.62
C ILE A 71 -6.44 -3.29 -24.84
N TYR A 72 -5.98 -3.70 -26.03
CA TYR A 72 -6.19 -2.94 -27.26
C TYR A 72 -7.57 -3.24 -27.85
N LYS A 73 -8.16 -2.25 -28.53
CA LYS A 73 -9.46 -2.39 -29.21
C LYS A 73 -9.39 -3.39 -30.37
N ASP A 74 -8.25 -3.39 -31.05
CA ASP A 74 -7.96 -4.24 -32.19
C ASP A 74 -6.90 -5.25 -31.76
N GLY A 75 -7.27 -6.52 -31.74
CA GLY A 75 -6.39 -7.62 -31.36
C GLY A 75 -7.14 -8.79 -30.74
N SER A 76 -6.58 -9.99 -30.88
CA SER A 76 -7.06 -11.18 -30.21
C SER A 76 -6.24 -11.44 -28.95
N ASP A 77 -6.83 -12.12 -27.97
CA ASP A 77 -6.11 -12.53 -26.76
C ASP A 77 -4.99 -13.52 -27.08
N PRO A 78 -3.82 -13.44 -26.40
CA PRO A 78 -2.73 -14.38 -26.61
C PRO A 78 -3.13 -15.82 -26.24
N PRO A 79 -2.79 -16.82 -27.08
CA PRO A 79 -3.02 -18.23 -26.75
C PRO A 79 -2.04 -18.72 -25.66
N LEU A 80 -2.50 -19.68 -24.85
CA LEU A 80 -1.67 -20.39 -23.88
C LEU A 80 -0.76 -21.38 -24.60
N ARG A 81 0.53 -21.35 -24.25
CA ARG A 81 1.59 -22.20 -24.84
C ARG A 81 1.80 -23.45 -23.99
N PRO A 82 2.47 -24.51 -24.50
CA PRO A 82 2.82 -25.67 -23.68
C PRO A 82 3.80 -25.30 -22.54
N ASP A 83 3.78 -26.08 -21.47
CA ASP A 83 4.55 -25.83 -20.24
C ASP A 83 6.07 -25.71 -20.46
N GLU A 84 6.61 -26.36 -21.49
CA GLU A 84 8.04 -26.37 -21.85
C GLU A 84 8.56 -25.01 -22.30
N GLU A 85 7.68 -24.16 -22.84
CA GLU A 85 8.07 -22.84 -23.31
C GLU A 85 8.16 -21.82 -22.18
N TYR A 86 7.52 -22.13 -21.04
CA TYR A 86 7.59 -21.29 -19.86
C TYR A 86 8.82 -21.65 -19.02
N PRO A 87 9.52 -20.63 -18.47
CA PRO A 87 10.71 -20.89 -17.68
C PRO A 87 10.39 -21.58 -16.35
N ASP A 88 11.26 -22.50 -15.91
CA ASP A 88 11.08 -23.34 -14.71
C ASP A 88 10.76 -22.59 -13.42
N TRP A 89 11.18 -21.33 -13.30
CA TRP A 89 10.95 -20.56 -12.08
C TRP A 89 9.46 -20.26 -11.86
N LEU A 90 8.64 -20.29 -12.91
CA LEU A 90 7.19 -20.11 -12.83
C LEU A 90 6.56 -21.17 -11.92
N TRP A 91 6.97 -22.42 -12.11
CA TRP A 91 6.46 -23.58 -11.37
C TRP A 91 7.06 -23.71 -9.97
N LYS A 92 8.11 -22.95 -9.66
CA LYS A 92 8.74 -22.90 -8.33
C LYS A 92 8.15 -21.80 -7.43
N LEU A 93 7.12 -21.08 -7.89
CA LEU A 93 6.45 -20.04 -7.11
C LEU A 93 5.59 -20.63 -6.00
N HIS A 94 5.59 -19.96 -4.85
CA HIS A 94 4.76 -20.33 -3.70
C HIS A 94 3.33 -19.81 -3.87
N LEU A 95 2.39 -20.70 -4.24
CA LEU A 95 0.97 -20.36 -4.44
C LEU A 95 0.13 -20.45 -3.16
N GLY A 96 0.70 -21.01 -2.09
CA GLY A 96 0.01 -21.17 -0.80
C GLY A 96 -0.11 -19.87 0.00
N PRO A 97 -0.64 -19.97 1.25
CA PRO A 97 -0.73 -18.83 2.16
C PRO A 97 0.65 -18.22 2.42
N ALA A 98 0.71 -16.91 2.61
CA ALA A 98 1.99 -16.24 2.79
C ALA A 98 2.71 -16.76 4.06
N ALA A 99 3.90 -17.35 3.87
CA ALA A 99 4.72 -17.99 4.91
C ALA A 99 4.87 -17.13 6.18
N THR A 100 4.66 -17.75 7.34
CA THR A 100 4.68 -17.09 8.66
C THR A 100 6.11 -16.76 9.10
N LEU A 101 6.29 -15.93 10.13
CA LEU A 101 7.63 -15.58 10.60
C LEU A 101 8.48 -16.81 10.95
N ASP A 102 7.85 -17.83 11.54
CA ASP A 102 8.50 -19.05 12.02
C ASP A 102 8.96 -19.96 10.87
N ASP A 103 8.25 -19.92 9.73
CA ASP A 103 8.60 -20.71 8.54
C ASP A 103 9.79 -20.10 7.76
N LEU A 104 10.12 -18.83 8.00
CA LEU A 104 11.18 -18.14 7.28
C LEU A 104 12.52 -18.28 7.99
N GLU A 105 13.56 -18.60 7.21
CA GLU A 105 14.93 -18.66 7.70
C GLU A 105 15.39 -17.29 8.28
N PRO A 106 15.88 -17.27 9.53
CA PRO A 106 16.41 -16.06 10.15
C PRO A 106 17.58 -15.47 9.36
N GLY A 107 17.61 -14.15 9.20
CA GLY A 107 18.68 -13.44 8.48
C GLY A 107 18.41 -13.19 6.99
N THR A 108 17.39 -13.83 6.40
CA THR A 108 17.00 -13.55 5.02
C THR A 108 16.25 -12.22 4.88
N LYS A 109 16.38 -11.51 3.74
CA LYS A 109 15.64 -10.26 3.47
C LYS A 109 14.11 -10.42 3.60
N LYS A 110 13.58 -11.59 3.23
CA LYS A 110 12.15 -11.92 3.37
C LYS A 110 11.72 -11.97 4.84
N TYR A 111 12.55 -12.56 5.72
CA TYR A 111 12.32 -12.63 7.16
C TYR A 111 12.20 -11.23 7.76
N PHE A 112 13.17 -10.34 7.51
CA PHE A 112 13.12 -8.97 8.03
C PHE A 112 11.93 -8.14 7.52
N LYS A 113 11.50 -8.37 6.26
CA LYS A 113 10.29 -7.73 5.73
C LYS A 113 9.04 -8.19 6.48
N ARG A 114 8.93 -9.50 6.78
CA ARG A 114 7.81 -10.06 7.57
C ARG A 114 7.83 -9.53 9.00
N LEU A 115 8.98 -9.57 9.67
CA LEU A 115 9.16 -9.04 11.03
C LEU A 115 8.77 -7.56 11.14
N ARG A 116 9.22 -6.73 10.18
CA ARG A 116 8.84 -5.31 10.14
C ARG A 116 7.33 -5.14 10.00
N LYS A 117 6.67 -5.96 9.18
CA LYS A 117 5.22 -5.92 8.95
C LYS A 117 4.46 -6.24 10.24
N GLU A 118 4.87 -7.28 10.96
CA GLU A 118 4.27 -7.70 12.23
C GLU A 118 4.44 -6.63 13.31
N ASN A 119 5.62 -6.02 13.42
CA ASN A 119 5.86 -4.91 14.35
C ASN A 119 4.95 -3.71 14.06
N ILE A 120 4.76 -3.37 12.78
CA ILE A 120 3.84 -2.29 12.38
C ILE A 120 2.40 -2.65 12.75
N TRP A 121 1.97 -3.89 12.52
CA TRP A 121 0.63 -4.35 12.89
C TRP A 121 0.40 -4.30 14.40
N ALA A 122 1.35 -4.77 15.20
CA ALA A 122 1.30 -4.70 16.66
C ALA A 122 1.21 -3.24 17.14
N ASP A 123 2.01 -2.34 16.56
CA ASP A 123 1.97 -0.91 16.88
C ASP A 123 0.64 -0.26 16.50
N ASN A 124 0.11 -0.57 15.32
CA ASN A 124 -1.18 -0.06 14.88
C ASN A 124 -2.31 -0.58 15.78
N ALA A 125 -2.27 -1.86 16.18
CA ALA A 125 -3.21 -2.42 17.13
C ALA A 125 -3.13 -1.71 18.49
N ARG A 126 -1.92 -1.47 19.00
CA ARG A 126 -1.69 -0.73 20.25
C ARG A 126 -2.13 0.74 20.18
N ARG A 127 -2.03 1.37 19.02
CA ARG A 127 -2.48 2.75 18.78
C ARG A 127 -4.00 2.83 18.62
N LYS A 128 -4.65 1.76 18.15
CA LYS A 128 -6.10 1.70 18.01
C LYS A 128 -6.74 1.92 19.38
N GLY A 129 -7.57 2.95 19.49
CA GLY A 129 -8.27 3.32 20.73
C GLY A 129 -7.52 4.28 21.66
N LYS A 130 -6.23 4.56 21.43
CA LYS A 130 -5.54 5.62 22.19
C LYS A 130 -5.94 6.99 21.66
N LYS A 131 -6.64 7.78 22.48
CA LYS A 131 -6.85 9.20 22.20
C LYS A 131 -5.49 9.89 22.23
N PHE A 132 -5.19 10.68 21.21
CA PHE A 132 -3.98 11.50 21.18
C PHE A 132 -4.15 12.64 22.19
N SER A 133 -3.85 12.37 23.46
CA SER A 133 -3.69 13.41 24.46
C SER A 133 -2.31 14.03 24.26
N VAL A 134 -2.26 15.25 23.73
CA VAL A 134 -1.06 16.09 23.84
C VAL A 134 -0.96 16.44 25.31
N GLN A 135 -0.22 15.64 26.09
CA GLN A 135 0.23 16.13 27.39
C GLN A 135 1.13 17.32 27.09
N ALA A 136 0.74 18.50 27.55
CA ALA A 136 1.61 19.67 27.48
C ALA A 136 2.93 19.30 28.16
N PRO A 137 4.09 19.52 27.52
CA PRO A 137 5.36 19.24 28.15
C PRO A 137 5.40 19.99 29.50
N PRO A 138 5.90 19.35 30.58
CA PRO A 138 5.92 19.98 31.88
C PRO A 138 6.65 21.32 31.77
N ALA A 139 6.09 22.36 32.39
CA ALA A 139 6.70 23.68 32.39
C ALA A 139 8.15 23.56 32.89
N ARG A 140 9.13 23.94 32.06
CA ARG A 140 10.51 24.11 32.52
C ARG A 140 10.47 25.13 33.64
N LYS A 141 10.71 24.68 34.88
CA LYS A 141 11.01 25.59 35.98
C LYS A 141 12.41 26.14 35.70
N TYR A 142 12.50 27.45 35.53
CA TYR A 142 13.77 28.15 35.52
C TYR A 142 14.07 28.45 37.00
N GLU A 143 15.13 27.83 37.52
CA GLU A 143 15.76 28.20 38.79
C GLU A 143 16.81 29.28 38.55
#